data_AF-A0A058ZVJ9-F1
#
_entry.id   AF-A0A058ZVJ9-F1
#
_cell.length_a   1.000
_cell.length_b   1.000
_cell.length_c   1.000
_cell.angle_alpha   90.00
_cell.angle_beta   90.00
_cell.angle_gamma   90.00
#
_symmetry.space_group_name_H-M   'P 1'
#
loop_
_entity.id
_entity.type
_entity.pdbx_description
1 polymer ?
#
loop_
_entity_poly.entity_id
_entity_poly.type
_entity_poly.pdbx_seq_one_letter_code
_entity_poly.pdbx_strand_id
1 'polypeptide(L)'
;MARSIGEVGVDDLVEAGLPREAAAEFERTLRESVARARRSGTPSPGLELDPREVWRELASAGALKPSHPHRVHQLVYYSVYSGWDASARGPPLYWFPSLSQSKETNLGRLMESHGRKLLGSSYKDPITSFSLFQKFSAEHPDVYWSMALNELSLSFRRPPSCILDSSDKSKPRGTWLPGAVFNIAECCLLPSQQQRRGDDSIALVWRDEGYDHMNVNRMTLKELREQVMLVANALDATFSKGDAIAIDMPMTVHAVIIYLAIVLGGFVVISIADSFAPKEIASRLHISKAKGIFTQDFIQRGGRKFPLY
;
A
#
# COMPACT_ATOMS: atom_id res chain seq x y z
N MET A 1 3.30 -11.78 37.61
CA MET A 1 2.68 -10.59 37.00
C MET A 1 3.79 -9.75 36.40
N ALA A 2 3.62 -9.23 35.19
CA ALA A 2 4.60 -8.30 34.63
C ALA A 2 4.64 -7.03 35.49
N ARG A 3 5.83 -6.52 35.82
CA ARG A 3 5.98 -5.27 36.57
C ARG A 3 5.31 -4.12 35.82
N SER A 4 4.66 -3.22 36.54
CA SER A 4 4.14 -1.98 35.94
C SER A 4 5.29 -1.13 35.42
N ILE A 5 5.05 -0.36 34.36
CA ILE A 5 6.06 0.57 33.83
C ILE A 5 6.56 1.59 34.86
N GLY A 6 5.76 1.88 35.90
CA GLY A 6 6.18 2.70 37.03
C GLY A 6 7.27 2.05 37.89
N GLU A 7 7.38 0.73 37.89
CA GLU A 7 8.29 -0.05 38.74
C GLU A 7 9.60 -0.42 38.03
N VAL A 8 9.67 -0.27 36.70
CA VAL A 8 10.89 -0.52 35.93
C VAL A 8 11.95 0.51 36.30
N GLY A 9 13.09 0.08 36.82
CA GLY A 9 14.23 0.93 37.20
C GLY A 9 15.53 0.60 36.45
N VAL A 10 16.61 1.33 36.78
CA VAL A 10 17.95 1.10 36.19
C VAL A 10 18.39 -0.37 36.28
N ASP A 11 18.21 -1.01 37.44
CA ASP A 11 18.70 -2.37 37.65
C ASP A 11 17.97 -3.39 36.76
N ASP A 12 16.68 -3.20 36.49
CA ASP A 12 15.91 -4.05 35.56
C ASP A 12 16.40 -3.91 34.12
N LEU A 13 16.74 -2.68 33.73
CA LEU A 13 17.27 -2.37 32.41
C LEU A 13 18.69 -2.94 32.23
N VAL A 14 19.49 -2.95 33.31
CA VAL A 14 20.81 -3.59 33.34
C VAL A 14 20.67 -5.11 33.23
N GLU A 15 19.73 -5.71 33.96
CA GLU A 15 19.44 -7.15 33.87
C GLU A 15 18.94 -7.55 32.47
N ALA A 16 18.18 -6.66 31.82
CA ALA A 16 17.76 -6.82 30.43
C ALA A 16 18.90 -6.64 29.41
N GLY A 17 20.08 -6.21 29.84
CA GLY A 17 21.32 -6.19 29.05
C GLY A 17 21.84 -4.80 28.67
N LEU A 18 21.29 -3.71 29.20
CA LEU A 18 21.86 -2.36 28.97
C LEU A 18 23.07 -2.10 29.89
N PRO A 19 24.12 -1.42 29.39
CA PRO A 19 25.13 -0.83 30.26
C PRO A 19 24.49 0.13 31.28
N ARG A 20 25.01 0.20 32.51
CA ARG A 20 24.41 0.97 33.61
C ARG A 20 24.19 2.46 33.27
N GLU A 21 25.12 3.09 32.56
CA GLU A 21 24.96 4.48 32.10
C GLU A 21 23.81 4.63 31.10
N ALA A 22 23.75 3.75 30.09
CA ALA A 22 22.67 3.73 29.11
C ALA A 22 21.31 3.40 29.74
N ALA A 23 21.29 2.52 30.76
CA ALA A 23 20.10 2.20 31.54
C ALA A 23 19.58 3.42 32.33
N ALA A 24 20.48 4.22 32.93
CA ALA A 24 20.10 5.44 33.64
C ALA A 24 19.57 6.54 32.70
N GLU A 25 20.17 6.68 31.51
CA GLU A 25 19.65 7.58 30.48
C GLU A 25 18.27 7.12 29.99
N PHE A 26 18.14 5.82 29.68
CA PHE A 26 16.88 5.23 29.25
C PHE A 26 15.78 5.41 30.30
N GLU A 27 16.06 5.15 31.58
CA GLU A 27 15.08 5.34 32.65
C GLU A 27 14.62 6.81 32.71
N ARG A 28 15.52 7.78 32.56
CA ARG A 28 15.15 9.20 32.53
C ARG A 28 14.17 9.49 31.38
N THR A 29 14.49 9.05 30.17
CA THR A 29 13.59 9.18 29.01
C THR A 29 12.25 8.48 29.26
N LEU A 30 12.28 7.30 29.89
CA LEU A 30 11.08 6.56 30.25
C LEU A 30 10.18 7.35 31.22
N ARG A 31 10.74 7.89 32.30
CA ARG A 31 10.02 8.71 33.28
C ARG A 31 9.43 9.97 32.64
N GLU A 32 10.20 10.64 31.78
CA GLU A 32 9.75 11.82 31.05
C GLU A 32 8.58 11.51 30.10
N SER A 33 8.65 10.41 29.34
CA SER A 33 7.57 9.97 28.46
C SER A 33 6.31 9.61 29.23
N VAL A 34 6.43 8.88 30.35
CA VAL A 34 5.30 8.59 31.25
C VAL A 34 4.69 9.90 31.81
N ALA A 35 5.52 10.86 32.18
CA ALA A 35 5.05 12.16 32.66
C ALA A 35 4.37 13.00 31.58
N ARG A 36 4.85 12.96 30.33
CA ARG A 36 4.19 13.60 29.17
C ARG A 36 2.83 12.97 28.88
N ALA A 37 2.76 11.64 28.84
CA ALA A 37 1.51 10.90 28.63
C ALA A 37 0.43 11.25 29.68
N ARG A 38 0.84 11.43 30.94
CA ARG A 38 -0.06 11.89 32.02
C ARG A 38 -0.61 13.31 31.81
N ARG A 39 0.14 14.19 31.13
CA ARG A 39 -0.27 15.56 30.85
C ARG A 39 -1.12 15.70 29.57
N SER A 40 -0.89 14.82 28.58
CA SER A 40 -1.61 14.83 27.30
C SER A 40 -2.96 14.10 27.35
N GLY A 41 -3.14 13.16 28.28
CA GLY A 41 -4.42 12.51 28.51
C GLY A 41 -5.49 13.49 28.96
N THR A 42 -6.69 13.42 28.36
CA THR A 42 -7.86 14.14 28.86
C THR A 42 -8.11 13.78 30.32
N PRO A 43 -8.25 14.75 31.24
CA PRO A 43 -8.51 14.47 32.64
C PRO A 43 -9.96 14.00 32.81
N SER A 44 -10.20 12.71 32.59
CA SER A 44 -11.39 12.05 33.13
C SER A 44 -11.08 11.70 34.58
N PRO A 45 -11.83 12.21 35.57
CA PRO A 45 -11.57 11.94 36.97
C PRO A 45 -11.61 10.43 37.24
N GLY A 46 -10.51 9.86 37.71
CA GLY A 46 -10.46 8.48 38.21
C GLY A 46 -10.05 7.38 37.22
N LEU A 47 -9.62 7.70 35.98
CA LEU A 47 -9.14 6.68 35.04
C LEU A 47 -7.61 6.51 35.09
N GLU A 48 -7.14 5.27 35.16
CA GLU A 48 -5.74 4.88 35.03
C GLU A 48 -5.11 5.42 33.72
N LEU A 49 -3.81 5.70 33.77
CA LEU A 49 -3.02 6.16 32.61
C LEU A 49 -3.17 5.20 31.42
N ASP A 50 -3.67 5.66 30.27
CA ASP A 50 -3.83 4.82 29.08
C ASP A 50 -2.46 4.32 28.60
N PRO A 51 -2.20 2.99 28.63
CA PRO A 51 -0.94 2.40 28.15
C PRO A 51 -0.58 2.80 26.72
N ARG A 52 -1.57 3.09 25.87
CA ARG A 52 -1.36 3.52 24.48
C ARG A 52 -0.68 4.89 24.40
N GLU A 53 -1.03 5.81 25.29
CA GLU A 53 -0.41 7.14 25.33
C GLU A 53 1.03 7.04 25.82
N VAL A 54 1.29 6.19 26.81
CA VAL A 54 2.65 5.92 27.30
C VAL A 54 3.52 5.32 26.20
N TRP A 55 3.00 4.29 25.50
CA TRP A 55 3.73 3.67 24.40
C TRP A 55 3.98 4.65 23.25
N ARG A 56 3.01 5.52 22.93
CA ARG A 56 3.16 6.54 21.90
C ARG A 56 4.24 7.56 22.24
N GLU A 57 4.30 8.03 23.48
CA GLU A 57 5.34 8.96 23.94
C GLU A 57 6.73 8.30 23.93
N LEU A 58 6.83 7.02 24.29
CA LEU A 58 8.08 6.26 24.22
C LEU A 58 8.58 6.07 22.78
N ALA A 59 7.67 5.69 21.87
CA ALA A 59 7.98 5.54 20.46
C ALA A 59 8.40 6.89 19.84
N SER A 60 7.67 7.96 20.15
CA SER A 60 7.94 9.30 19.62
C SER A 60 9.25 9.90 20.14
N ALA A 61 9.64 9.58 21.38
CA ALA A 61 10.92 9.97 21.94
C ALA A 61 12.11 9.17 21.38
N GLY A 62 11.87 8.13 20.56
CA GLY A 62 12.93 7.24 20.07
C GLY A 62 13.64 6.51 21.21
N ALA A 63 12.95 6.24 22.33
CA ALA A 63 13.55 5.66 23.52
C ALA A 63 14.17 4.28 23.25
N LEU A 64 13.49 3.46 22.45
CA LEU A 64 13.95 2.13 22.04
C LEU A 64 14.69 2.19 20.70
N LYS A 65 16.01 1.92 20.72
CA LYS A 65 16.87 1.89 19.53
C LYS A 65 17.03 0.45 19.01
N PRO A 66 17.19 0.22 17.69
CA PRO A 66 17.42 -1.13 17.15
C PRO A 66 18.66 -1.84 17.70
N SER A 67 19.64 -1.09 18.21
CA SER A 67 20.85 -1.61 18.84
C SER A 67 20.64 -2.09 20.28
N HIS A 68 19.50 -1.78 20.91
CA HIS A 68 19.23 -2.26 22.27
C HIS A 68 18.97 -3.77 22.27
N PRO A 69 19.36 -4.49 23.34
CA PRO A 69 19.05 -5.90 23.49
C PRO A 69 17.54 -6.16 23.41
N HIS A 70 17.13 -7.22 22.71
CA HIS A 70 15.71 -7.56 22.54
C HIS A 70 14.94 -7.65 23.86
N ARG A 71 15.58 -8.12 24.94
CA ARG A 71 14.99 -8.21 26.28
C ARG A 71 14.56 -6.86 26.84
N VAL A 72 15.25 -5.77 26.50
CA VAL A 72 14.86 -4.40 26.89
C VAL A 72 13.56 -4.00 26.22
N HIS A 73 13.42 -4.28 24.93
CA HIS A 73 12.18 -4.03 24.19
C HIS A 73 11.01 -4.79 24.80
N GLN A 74 11.21 -6.08 25.12
CA GLN A 74 10.20 -6.91 25.75
C GLN A 74 9.81 -6.39 27.14
N LEU A 75 10.80 -6.11 27.99
CA LEU A 75 10.58 -5.58 29.34
C LEU A 75 9.70 -4.32 29.28
N VAL A 76 10.10 -3.33 28.50
CA VAL A 76 9.39 -2.06 28.41
C VAL A 76 7.98 -2.24 27.85
N TYR A 77 7.82 -3.02 26.77
CA TYR A 77 6.52 -3.25 26.14
C TYR A 77 5.54 -3.96 27.08
N TYR A 78 5.95 -5.07 27.69
CA TYR A 78 5.09 -5.82 28.61
C TYR A 78 4.84 -5.07 29.93
N SER A 79 5.76 -4.19 30.34
CA SER A 79 5.54 -3.34 31.50
C SER A 79 4.58 -2.18 31.23
N VAL A 80 4.60 -1.60 30.03
CA VAL A 80 3.60 -0.59 29.61
C VAL A 80 2.21 -1.20 29.55
N TYR A 81 2.10 -2.39 28.96
CA TYR A 81 0.83 -3.09 28.75
C TYR A 81 0.53 -4.13 29.84
N SER A 82 1.13 -4.03 31.03
CA SER A 82 1.01 -5.07 32.08
C SER A 82 -0.43 -5.28 32.55
N GLY A 83 -1.26 -4.24 32.51
CA GLY A 83 -2.70 -4.27 32.80
C GLY A 83 -3.60 -4.29 31.56
N TRP A 84 -3.07 -4.58 30.37
CA TRP A 84 -3.84 -4.53 29.13
C TRP A 84 -4.78 -5.73 28.99
N ASP A 85 -6.08 -5.47 28.98
CA ASP A 85 -7.09 -6.49 28.68
C ASP A 85 -7.19 -6.72 27.16
N ALA A 86 -6.44 -7.71 26.68
CA ALA A 86 -6.45 -8.08 25.27
C ALA A 86 -7.77 -8.70 24.80
N SER A 87 -8.58 -9.26 25.71
CA SER A 87 -9.87 -9.87 25.37
C SER A 87 -10.91 -8.82 25.02
N ALA A 88 -10.91 -7.69 25.74
CA ALA A 88 -11.83 -6.59 25.47
C ALA A 88 -11.30 -5.59 24.43
N ARG A 89 -9.98 -5.37 24.37
CA ARG A 89 -9.37 -4.27 23.58
C ARG A 89 -8.57 -4.74 22.37
N GLY A 90 -8.47 -6.05 22.15
CA GLY A 90 -7.61 -6.63 21.13
C GLY A 90 -6.12 -6.59 21.51
N PRO A 91 -5.21 -6.96 20.60
CA PRO A 91 -3.78 -7.00 20.91
C PRO A 91 -3.22 -5.60 21.22
N PRO A 92 -2.28 -5.49 22.18
CA PRO A 92 -1.62 -4.22 22.47
C PRO A 92 -0.84 -3.71 21.25
N LEU A 93 -0.89 -2.40 21.01
CA LEU A 93 -0.31 -1.80 19.81
C LEU A 93 1.21 -1.69 19.95
N TYR A 94 1.95 -2.22 18.97
CA TYR A 94 3.41 -2.17 18.99
C TYR A 94 3.99 -0.92 18.29
N TRP A 95 3.24 -0.30 17.40
CA TRP A 95 3.71 0.84 16.63
C TRP A 95 2.57 1.82 16.37
N PHE A 96 2.92 3.11 16.34
CA PHE A 96 2.03 4.19 15.96
C PHE A 96 2.71 5.03 14.88
N PRO A 97 2.00 5.40 13.80
CA PRO A 97 2.53 6.40 12.90
C PRO A 97 2.61 7.72 13.65
N SER A 98 3.70 8.47 13.44
CA SER A 98 3.72 9.86 13.92
C SER A 98 2.69 10.70 13.16
N LEU A 99 2.26 11.80 13.76
CA LEU A 99 1.30 12.69 13.11
C LEU A 99 1.87 13.28 11.81
N SER A 100 3.17 13.62 11.79
CA SER A 100 3.85 14.10 10.58
C SER A 100 3.83 13.06 9.47
N GLN A 101 4.26 11.83 9.74
CA GLN A 101 4.22 10.73 8.77
C GLN A 101 2.80 10.48 8.27
N SER A 102 1.82 10.51 9.17
CA SER A 102 0.42 10.27 8.83
C SER A 102 -0.08 11.30 7.83
N LYS A 103 0.25 12.57 8.02
CA LYS A 103 -0.10 13.67 7.09
C LYS A 103 0.57 13.56 5.73
N GLU A 104 1.74 12.93 5.64
CA GLU A 104 2.49 12.76 4.39
C GLU A 104 1.99 11.58 3.54
N THR A 105 1.28 10.62 4.15
CA THR A 105 0.66 9.52 3.40
C THR A 105 -0.32 10.04 2.34
N ASN A 106 -0.57 9.26 1.27
CA ASN A 106 -1.54 9.65 0.24
C ASN A 106 -2.93 9.93 0.84
N LEU A 107 -3.40 9.06 1.74
CA LEU A 107 -4.67 9.27 2.43
C LEU A 107 -4.61 10.46 3.40
N GLY A 108 -3.50 10.63 4.12
CA GLY A 108 -3.30 11.78 5.01
C GLY A 108 -3.35 13.10 4.28
N ARG A 109 -2.72 13.21 3.11
CA ARG A 109 -2.78 14.42 2.27
C ARG A 109 -4.19 14.69 1.77
N LEU A 110 -4.94 13.66 1.36
CA LEU A 110 -6.35 13.77 1.00
C LEU A 110 -7.20 14.27 2.19
N MET A 111 -6.99 13.69 3.37
CA MET A 111 -7.69 14.06 4.60
C MET A 111 -7.33 15.48 5.06
N GLU A 112 -6.07 15.90 5.00
CA GLU A 112 -5.68 17.27 5.33
C GLU A 112 -6.30 18.28 4.36
N SER A 113 -6.39 17.93 3.07
CA SER A 113 -6.92 18.81 2.02
C SER A 113 -8.44 18.94 2.08
N HIS A 114 -9.16 17.85 2.39
CA HIS A 114 -10.62 17.82 2.30
C HIS A 114 -11.34 17.65 3.65
N GLY A 115 -10.66 17.11 4.67
CA GLY A 115 -11.27 16.69 5.93
C GLY A 115 -12.04 17.79 6.65
N ARG A 116 -11.51 19.02 6.69
CA ARG A 116 -12.23 20.17 7.28
C ARG A 116 -13.51 20.52 6.52
N LYS A 117 -13.52 20.37 5.19
CA LYS A 117 -14.72 20.61 4.36
C LYS A 117 -15.76 19.51 4.55
N LEU A 118 -15.33 18.26 4.69
CA LEU A 118 -16.21 17.09 4.76
C LEU A 118 -16.77 16.85 6.18
N LEU A 119 -15.93 17.03 7.20
CA LEU A 119 -16.23 16.67 8.59
C LEU A 119 -16.36 17.90 9.50
N GLY A 120 -16.16 19.11 8.98
CA GLY A 120 -16.27 20.36 9.73
C GLY A 120 -15.30 20.44 10.91
N SER A 121 -15.81 20.91 12.05
CA SER A 121 -15.06 21.01 13.31
C SER A 121 -14.67 19.66 13.92
N SER A 122 -15.25 18.56 13.43
CA SER A 122 -14.90 17.20 13.89
C SER A 122 -13.58 16.71 13.28
N TYR A 123 -13.10 17.35 12.21
CA TYR A 123 -11.78 17.06 11.67
C TYR A 123 -10.69 17.67 12.56
N LYS A 124 -9.81 16.82 13.07
CA LYS A 124 -8.64 17.24 13.85
C LYS A 124 -7.36 16.93 13.09
N ASP A 125 -7.17 15.66 12.75
CA ASP A 125 -5.98 15.16 12.08
C ASP A 125 -6.24 13.77 11.44
N PRO A 126 -5.35 13.27 10.58
CA PRO A 126 -5.58 12.01 9.86
C PRO A 126 -5.69 10.78 10.75
N ILE A 127 -5.07 10.78 11.95
CA ILE A 127 -5.11 9.64 12.86
C ILE A 127 -6.44 9.64 13.61
N THR A 128 -6.75 10.74 14.30
CA THR A 128 -7.94 10.81 15.17
C THR A 128 -9.24 10.89 14.39
N SER A 129 -9.21 11.45 13.18
CA SER A 129 -10.39 11.56 12.32
C SER A 129 -10.54 10.41 11.32
N PHE A 130 -9.64 9.41 11.30
CA PHE A 130 -9.68 8.30 10.33
C PHE A 130 -11.03 7.58 10.33
N SER A 131 -11.52 7.15 11.49
CA SER A 131 -12.78 6.42 11.59
C SER A 131 -13.97 7.23 11.11
N LEU A 132 -13.99 8.54 11.39
CA LEU A 132 -15.05 9.43 10.93
C LEU A 132 -14.98 9.64 9.41
N PHE A 133 -13.77 9.80 8.86
CA PHE A 133 -13.56 9.91 7.42
C PHE A 133 -13.90 8.61 6.69
N GLN A 134 -13.57 7.44 7.25
CA GLN A 134 -13.92 6.13 6.71
C GLN A 134 -15.44 5.95 6.70
N LYS A 135 -16.13 6.30 7.79
CA LYS A 135 -17.59 6.31 7.84
C LYS A 135 -18.18 7.21 6.76
N PHE A 136 -17.68 8.44 6.64
CA PHE A 136 -18.09 9.38 5.59
C PHE A 136 -17.89 8.78 4.18
N SER A 137 -16.76 8.10 3.92
CA SER A 137 -16.49 7.51 2.61
C SER A 137 -17.48 6.42 2.20
N ALA A 138 -18.05 5.70 3.18
CA ALA A 138 -19.05 4.68 2.97
C ALA A 138 -20.46 5.27 2.81
N GLU A 139 -20.78 6.32 3.55
CA GLU A 139 -22.08 7.00 3.51
C GLU A 139 -22.23 7.94 2.30
N HIS A 140 -21.11 8.47 1.78
CA HIS A 140 -21.07 9.42 0.67
C HIS A 140 -20.09 9.00 -0.43
N PRO A 141 -20.31 7.84 -1.09
CA PRO A 141 -19.38 7.28 -2.08
C PRO A 141 -19.19 8.21 -3.28
N ASP A 142 -20.22 8.92 -3.75
CA ASP A 142 -20.10 9.84 -4.89
C ASP A 142 -19.09 10.98 -4.62
N VAL A 143 -19.11 11.53 -3.40
CA VAL A 143 -18.19 12.59 -3.00
C VAL A 143 -16.78 12.02 -2.86
N TYR A 144 -16.63 10.93 -2.12
CA TYR A 144 -15.34 10.29 -1.85
C TYR A 144 -14.63 9.88 -3.15
N TRP A 145 -15.31 9.13 -4.02
CA TRP A 145 -14.70 8.63 -5.24
C TRP A 145 -14.45 9.74 -6.25
N SER A 146 -15.28 10.79 -6.31
CA SER A 146 -14.95 11.97 -7.14
C SER A 146 -13.60 12.58 -6.74
N MET A 147 -13.34 12.71 -5.42
CA MET A 147 -12.04 13.18 -4.94
C MET A 147 -10.92 12.18 -5.25
N ALA A 148 -11.14 10.89 -4.99
CA ALA A 148 -10.13 9.86 -5.23
C ALA A 148 -9.73 9.74 -6.71
N LEU A 149 -10.68 9.78 -7.64
CA LEU A 149 -10.41 9.71 -9.08
C LEU A 149 -9.63 10.94 -9.57
N ASN A 150 -9.92 12.12 -9.00
CA ASN A 150 -9.17 13.35 -9.29
C ASN A 150 -7.73 13.26 -8.75
N GLU A 151 -7.53 12.79 -7.52
CA GLU A 151 -6.19 12.59 -6.95
C GLU A 151 -5.36 11.57 -7.74
N LEU A 152 -6.01 10.50 -8.22
CA LEU A 152 -5.38 9.50 -9.09
C LEU A 152 -5.06 10.04 -10.49
N SER A 153 -5.52 11.25 -10.83
CA SER A 153 -5.31 11.90 -12.13
C SER A 153 -5.82 11.05 -13.30
N LEU A 154 -6.97 10.38 -13.13
CA LEU A 154 -7.54 9.58 -14.21
C LEU A 154 -8.02 10.49 -15.35
N SER A 155 -7.59 10.16 -16.56
CA SER A 155 -7.98 10.88 -17.77
C SER A 155 -9.14 10.19 -18.47
N PHE A 156 -10.31 10.82 -18.42
CA PHE A 156 -11.50 10.33 -19.12
C PHE A 156 -11.58 10.98 -20.50
N ARG A 157 -11.71 10.14 -21.54
CA ARG A 157 -12.10 10.59 -22.89
C ARG A 157 -13.56 11.00 -22.92
N ARG A 158 -14.39 10.29 -22.16
CA ARG A 158 -15.77 10.70 -21.83
C ARG A 158 -15.98 10.52 -20.33
N PRO A 159 -16.31 11.58 -19.57
CA PRO A 159 -16.56 11.45 -18.15
C PRO A 159 -17.82 10.61 -17.88
N PRO A 160 -17.92 9.97 -16.70
CA PRO A 160 -19.14 9.29 -16.30
C PRO A 160 -20.29 10.28 -16.06
N SER A 161 -21.54 9.81 -16.16
CA SER A 161 -22.72 10.62 -15.79
C SER A 161 -22.86 10.79 -14.27
N CYS A 162 -22.44 9.79 -13.49
CA CYS A 162 -22.33 9.84 -12.03
C CYS A 162 -21.26 8.85 -11.55
N ILE A 163 -20.90 8.85 -10.28
CA ILE A 163 -19.93 7.89 -9.75
C ILE A 163 -20.55 6.50 -9.61
N LEU A 164 -21.73 6.41 -9.01
CA LEU A 164 -22.44 5.15 -8.78
C LEU A 164 -23.92 5.29 -9.10
N ASP A 165 -24.40 4.53 -10.09
CA ASP A 165 -25.82 4.39 -10.38
C ASP A 165 -26.38 3.15 -9.68
N SER A 166 -27.27 3.37 -8.70
CA SER A 166 -27.96 2.33 -7.92
C SER A 166 -29.46 2.24 -8.23
N SER A 167 -29.90 2.81 -9.37
CA SER A 167 -31.31 2.78 -9.79
C SER A 167 -31.77 1.37 -10.18
N ASP A 168 -30.90 0.59 -10.83
CA ASP A 168 -31.16 -0.79 -11.23
C ASP A 168 -31.04 -1.77 -10.07
N LYS A 169 -32.19 -2.20 -9.53
CA LYS A 169 -32.28 -3.15 -8.41
C LYS A 169 -31.83 -4.56 -8.76
N SER A 170 -31.71 -4.92 -10.05
CA SER A 170 -31.16 -6.22 -10.47
C SER A 170 -29.64 -6.32 -10.26
N LYS A 171 -28.97 -5.17 -10.03
CA LYS A 171 -27.53 -5.07 -9.77
C LYS A 171 -27.32 -4.62 -8.32
N PRO A 172 -27.16 -5.54 -7.35
CA PRO A 172 -27.06 -5.18 -5.93
C PRO A 172 -25.92 -4.22 -5.58
N ARG A 173 -24.90 -4.12 -6.47
CA ARG A 173 -23.72 -3.26 -6.30
C ARG A 173 -23.75 -2.00 -7.16
N GLY A 174 -24.85 -1.76 -7.89
CA GLY A 174 -24.98 -0.66 -8.85
C GLY A 174 -24.03 -0.78 -10.05
N THR A 175 -24.04 0.26 -10.88
CA THR A 175 -23.12 0.45 -12.02
C THR A 175 -22.18 1.60 -11.69
N TRP A 176 -20.87 1.33 -11.67
CA TRP A 176 -19.84 2.33 -11.42
C TRP A 176 -19.48 3.06 -12.71
N LEU A 177 -19.31 4.38 -12.61
CA LEU A 177 -18.88 5.27 -13.68
C LEU A 177 -19.68 5.08 -14.99
N PRO A 178 -21.03 5.01 -14.95
CA PRO A 178 -21.85 4.78 -16.13
C PRO A 178 -21.53 5.77 -17.25
N GLY A 179 -21.35 5.23 -18.46
CA GLY A 179 -21.03 6.00 -19.65
C GLY A 179 -19.57 6.46 -19.76
N ALA A 180 -18.74 6.30 -18.73
CA ALA A 180 -17.33 6.69 -18.81
C ALA A 180 -16.59 5.92 -19.91
N VAL A 181 -15.65 6.62 -20.55
CA VAL A 181 -14.70 6.03 -21.50
C VAL A 181 -13.32 6.53 -21.13
N PHE A 182 -12.43 5.60 -20.80
CA PHE A 182 -11.02 5.87 -20.49
C PHE A 182 -10.19 4.62 -20.79
N ASN A 183 -8.87 4.76 -20.83
CA ASN A 183 -7.94 3.64 -20.87
C ASN A 183 -6.93 3.78 -19.73
N ILE A 184 -6.84 2.77 -18.87
CA ILE A 184 -5.96 2.83 -17.70
C ILE A 184 -4.48 2.76 -18.09
N ALA A 185 -4.11 1.99 -19.12
CA ALA A 185 -2.74 1.92 -19.61
C ALA A 185 -2.31 3.28 -20.20
N GLU A 186 -3.21 3.98 -20.91
CA GLU A 186 -2.98 5.36 -21.35
C GLU A 186 -2.68 6.29 -20.16
N CYS A 187 -3.48 6.22 -19.08
CA CYS A 187 -3.24 7.02 -17.87
C CYS A 187 -1.88 6.72 -17.21
N CYS A 188 -1.37 5.48 -17.34
CA CYS A 188 -0.07 5.09 -16.81
C CYS A 188 1.11 5.54 -17.70
N LEU A 189 0.93 5.55 -19.03
CA LEU A 189 2.00 5.75 -20.01
C LEU A 189 2.20 7.21 -20.42
N LEU A 190 1.18 8.05 -20.24
CA LEU A 190 1.28 9.46 -20.54
C LEU A 190 1.98 10.25 -19.42
N PRO A 191 2.72 11.32 -19.76
CA PRO A 191 3.24 12.24 -18.76
C PRO A 191 2.10 12.89 -17.99
N SER A 192 2.34 13.22 -16.72
CA SER A 192 1.36 13.89 -15.86
C SER A 192 2.06 14.96 -15.04
N GLN A 193 1.66 16.21 -15.24
CA GLN A 193 2.14 17.33 -14.42
C GLN A 193 1.69 17.17 -12.96
N GLN A 194 0.44 16.73 -12.75
CA GLN A 194 -0.12 16.52 -11.42
C GLN A 194 0.66 15.45 -10.63
N GLN A 195 1.11 14.39 -11.31
CA GLN A 195 1.94 13.35 -10.70
C GLN A 195 3.44 13.62 -10.80
N ARG A 196 3.85 14.79 -11.33
CA ARG A 196 5.26 15.17 -11.59
C ARG A 196 6.03 14.10 -12.36
N ARG A 197 5.37 13.47 -13.33
CA ARG A 197 5.90 12.37 -14.15
C ARG A 197 6.11 12.88 -15.58
N GLY A 198 7.35 12.93 -16.02
CA GLY A 198 7.76 13.32 -17.38
C GLY A 198 8.24 12.12 -18.22
N ASP A 199 8.59 12.37 -19.48
CA ASP A 199 9.08 11.34 -20.40
C ASP A 199 10.38 10.67 -19.93
N ASP A 200 11.29 11.45 -19.33
CA ASP A 200 12.57 10.96 -18.79
C ASP A 200 12.44 10.33 -17.39
N SER A 201 11.23 10.32 -16.81
CA SER A 201 11.01 9.67 -15.51
C SER A 201 11.19 8.16 -15.64
N ILE A 202 11.90 7.55 -14.71
CA ILE A 202 12.08 6.09 -14.68
C ILE A 202 10.74 5.43 -14.38
N ALA A 203 10.25 4.62 -15.31
CA ALA A 203 8.97 3.90 -15.21
C ALA A 203 9.17 2.45 -14.75
N LEU A 204 10.21 1.78 -15.23
CA LEU A 204 10.56 0.42 -14.83
C LEU A 204 12.00 0.35 -14.32
N VAL A 205 12.18 -0.42 -13.25
CA VAL A 205 13.47 -0.81 -12.71
C VAL A 205 13.42 -2.32 -12.53
N TRP A 206 14.34 -3.04 -13.13
CA TRP A 206 14.36 -4.50 -13.04
C TRP A 206 15.77 -5.03 -13.02
N ARG A 207 15.89 -6.32 -12.74
CA ARG A 207 17.12 -7.08 -12.85
C ARG A 207 16.76 -8.43 -13.44
N ASP A 208 17.60 -8.89 -14.36
CA ASP A 208 17.44 -10.19 -14.98
C ASP A 208 17.96 -11.30 -14.04
N GLU A 209 17.30 -12.45 -14.07
CA GLU A 209 17.68 -13.61 -13.26
C GLU A 209 19.17 -13.96 -13.49
N GLY A 210 19.91 -14.18 -12.39
CA GLY A 210 21.33 -14.52 -12.43
C GLY A 210 22.30 -13.32 -12.50
N TYR A 211 21.79 -12.08 -12.50
CA TYR A 211 22.60 -10.86 -12.52
C TYR A 211 22.55 -10.08 -11.19
N ASP A 212 22.43 -10.77 -10.06
CA ASP A 212 22.32 -10.16 -8.71
C ASP A 212 23.46 -9.21 -8.33
N HIS A 213 24.64 -9.46 -8.87
CA HIS A 213 25.84 -8.64 -8.66
C HIS A 213 25.90 -7.41 -9.57
N MET A 214 25.02 -7.31 -10.57
CA MET A 214 24.99 -6.19 -11.50
C MET A 214 24.04 -5.09 -11.05
N ASN A 215 24.26 -3.90 -11.60
CA ASN A 215 23.34 -2.77 -11.47
C ASN A 215 21.96 -3.13 -12.03
N VAL A 216 20.92 -2.55 -11.43
CA VAL A 216 19.55 -2.67 -11.95
C VAL A 216 19.43 -1.96 -13.29
N ASN A 217 18.71 -2.59 -14.21
CA ASN A 217 18.27 -1.98 -15.46
C ASN A 217 17.20 -0.93 -15.18
N ARG A 218 17.07 0.03 -16.09
CA ARG A 218 16.11 1.14 -15.98
C ARG A 218 15.52 1.42 -17.35
N MET A 219 14.24 1.76 -17.38
CA MET A 219 13.53 2.20 -18.58
C MET A 219 12.72 3.45 -18.24
N THR A 220 12.88 4.46 -19.06
CA THR A 220 12.13 5.72 -18.97
C THR A 220 10.68 5.51 -19.38
N LEU A 221 9.82 6.46 -19.01
CA LEU A 221 8.41 6.44 -19.42
C LEU A 221 8.25 6.49 -20.94
N LYS A 222 9.09 7.28 -21.62
CA LYS A 222 9.08 7.37 -23.07
C LYS A 222 9.42 6.03 -23.74
N GLU A 223 10.52 5.40 -23.32
CA GLU A 223 10.93 4.09 -23.85
C GLU A 223 9.85 3.04 -23.60
N LEU A 224 9.28 3.00 -22.39
CA LEU A 224 8.19 2.10 -22.07
C LEU A 224 6.99 2.33 -22.99
N ARG A 225 6.58 3.59 -23.17
CA ARG A 225 5.45 3.95 -24.03
C ARG A 225 5.70 3.54 -25.48
N GLU A 226 6.90 3.75 -26.02
CA GLU A 226 7.26 3.34 -27.37
C GLU A 226 7.18 1.83 -27.57
N GLN A 227 7.73 1.05 -26.64
CA GLN A 227 7.66 -0.42 -26.69
C GLN A 227 6.22 -0.94 -26.56
N VAL A 228 5.43 -0.34 -25.65
CA VAL A 228 4.02 -0.71 -25.48
C VAL A 228 3.20 -0.40 -26.73
N MET A 229 3.40 0.77 -27.34
CA MET A 229 2.71 1.14 -28.59
C MET A 229 3.07 0.20 -29.74
N LEU A 230 4.34 -0.22 -29.84
CA LEU A 230 4.77 -1.17 -30.87
C LEU A 230 4.01 -2.49 -30.77
N VAL A 231 3.92 -3.06 -29.57
CA VAL A 231 3.17 -4.32 -29.34
C VAL A 231 1.67 -4.10 -29.55
N ALA A 232 1.11 -2.99 -29.08
CA ALA A 232 -0.31 -2.69 -29.22
C ALA A 232 -0.72 -2.58 -30.70
N ASN A 233 0.10 -1.93 -31.53
CA ASN A 233 -0.14 -1.81 -32.97
C ASN A 233 -0.06 -3.17 -33.68
N ALA A 234 0.87 -4.04 -33.30
CA ALA A 234 0.95 -5.40 -33.85
C ALA A 234 -0.29 -6.23 -33.50
N LEU A 235 -0.82 -6.08 -32.28
CA LEU A 235 -2.06 -6.72 -31.86
C LEU A 235 -3.27 -6.17 -32.62
N ASP A 236 -3.38 -4.86 -32.81
CA ASP A 236 -4.48 -4.21 -33.55
C ASP A 236 -4.50 -4.61 -35.03
N ALA A 237 -3.33 -4.92 -35.62
CA ALA A 237 -3.23 -5.45 -36.97
C ALA A 237 -3.69 -6.92 -37.10
N THR A 238 -3.78 -7.66 -35.99
CA THR A 238 -4.01 -9.12 -35.99
C THR A 238 -5.35 -9.50 -35.35
N PHE A 239 -5.79 -8.78 -34.33
CA PHE A 239 -6.93 -9.11 -33.47
C PHE A 239 -7.94 -7.96 -33.44
N SER A 240 -9.15 -8.25 -32.94
CA SER A 240 -10.20 -7.26 -32.74
C SER A 240 -10.31 -6.84 -31.27
N LYS A 241 -10.70 -5.59 -31.01
CA LYS A 241 -10.96 -5.10 -29.65
C LYS A 241 -11.92 -6.03 -28.89
N GLY A 242 -11.61 -6.30 -27.63
CA GLY A 242 -12.33 -7.26 -26.80
C GLY A 242 -11.84 -8.71 -26.93
N ASP A 243 -10.96 -9.02 -27.90
CA ASP A 243 -10.36 -10.34 -27.99
C ASP A 243 -9.48 -10.65 -26.77
N ALA A 244 -9.54 -11.89 -26.29
CA ALA A 244 -8.75 -12.36 -25.16
C ALA A 244 -7.37 -12.81 -25.62
N ILE A 245 -6.32 -12.21 -25.05
CA ILE A 245 -4.92 -12.51 -25.37
C ILE A 245 -4.23 -12.96 -24.09
N ALA A 246 -3.66 -14.17 -24.13
CA ALA A 246 -3.00 -14.77 -23.00
C ALA A 246 -1.53 -14.35 -22.89
N ILE A 247 -1.05 -14.29 -21.65
CA ILE A 247 0.37 -14.14 -21.33
C ILE A 247 0.73 -15.32 -20.44
N ASP A 248 1.64 -16.16 -20.92
CA ASP A 248 2.25 -17.26 -20.18
C ASP A 248 3.77 -17.06 -20.19
N MET A 249 4.23 -16.16 -19.32
CA MET A 249 5.61 -15.72 -19.21
C MET A 249 5.95 -15.40 -17.74
N PRO A 250 7.22 -15.55 -17.32
CA PRO A 250 7.70 -15.01 -16.06
C PRO A 250 7.57 -13.48 -16.01
N MET A 251 7.70 -12.94 -14.80
CA MET A 251 7.63 -11.49 -14.56
C MET A 251 8.87 -10.75 -15.07
N THR A 252 8.96 -10.60 -16.38
CA THR A 252 10.02 -9.87 -17.10
C THR A 252 9.54 -8.47 -17.51
N VAL A 253 10.48 -7.61 -17.91
CA VAL A 253 10.15 -6.31 -18.51
C VAL A 253 9.25 -6.46 -19.75
N HIS A 254 9.46 -7.50 -20.55
CA HIS A 254 8.64 -7.79 -21.73
C HIS A 254 7.21 -8.17 -21.35
N ALA A 255 7.01 -8.96 -20.27
CA ALA A 255 5.68 -9.30 -19.78
C ALA A 255 4.90 -8.05 -19.34
N VAL A 256 5.57 -7.07 -18.71
CA VAL A 256 4.95 -5.77 -18.36
C VAL A 256 4.55 -4.99 -19.60
N ILE A 257 5.44 -4.91 -20.61
CA ILE A 257 5.17 -4.23 -21.88
C ILE A 257 3.96 -4.86 -22.58
N ILE A 258 3.95 -6.19 -22.70
CA ILE A 258 2.87 -6.95 -23.35
C ILE A 258 1.55 -6.75 -22.61
N TYR A 259 1.55 -6.83 -21.27
CA TYR A 259 0.35 -6.61 -20.46
C TYR A 259 -0.25 -5.22 -20.73
N LEU A 260 0.57 -4.18 -20.65
CA LEU A 260 0.13 -2.81 -20.90
C LEU A 260 -0.34 -2.61 -22.34
N ALA A 261 0.29 -3.28 -23.32
CA ALA A 261 -0.08 -3.20 -24.73
C ALA A 261 -1.45 -3.82 -25.02
N ILE A 262 -1.74 -4.99 -24.45
CA ILE A 262 -3.05 -5.65 -24.57
C ILE A 262 -4.14 -4.73 -23.97
N VAL A 263 -3.91 -4.15 -22.79
CA VAL A 263 -4.85 -3.21 -22.17
C VAL A 263 -5.00 -1.92 -23.00
N LEU A 264 -3.89 -1.37 -23.51
CA LEU A 264 -3.89 -0.16 -24.33
C LEU A 264 -4.70 -0.36 -25.63
N GLY A 265 -4.51 -1.51 -26.29
CA GLY A 265 -5.25 -1.89 -27.50
C GLY A 265 -6.74 -2.16 -27.30
N GLY A 266 -7.20 -2.25 -26.04
CA GLY A 266 -8.60 -2.57 -25.74
C GLY A 266 -8.92 -4.06 -25.86
N PHE A 267 -7.90 -4.91 -25.69
CA PHE A 267 -8.02 -6.37 -25.61
C PHE A 267 -8.20 -6.81 -24.15
N VAL A 268 -8.53 -8.09 -23.94
CA VAL A 268 -8.67 -8.69 -22.61
C VAL A 268 -7.41 -9.49 -22.28
N VAL A 269 -6.69 -9.08 -21.23
CA VAL A 269 -5.50 -9.83 -20.78
C VAL A 269 -5.90 -11.08 -20.00
N ILE A 270 -5.31 -12.22 -20.38
CA ILE A 270 -5.41 -13.47 -19.63
C ILE A 270 -4.03 -13.83 -19.09
N SER A 271 -3.72 -13.44 -17.85
CA SER A 271 -2.45 -13.78 -17.21
C SER A 271 -2.47 -15.21 -16.69
N ILE A 272 -1.52 -16.03 -17.14
CA ILE A 272 -1.34 -17.42 -16.73
C ILE A 272 0.00 -17.50 -15.99
N ALA A 273 0.01 -18.23 -14.86
CA ALA A 273 1.24 -18.42 -14.10
C ALA A 273 2.17 -19.37 -14.87
N ASP A 274 3.39 -18.92 -15.13
CA ASP A 274 4.48 -19.65 -15.81
C ASP A 274 4.86 -20.98 -15.12
N SER A 275 4.52 -21.13 -13.84
CA SER A 275 4.70 -22.36 -13.06
C SER A 275 3.65 -23.46 -13.31
N PHE A 276 2.59 -23.18 -14.07
CA PHE A 276 1.51 -24.15 -14.27
C PHE A 276 1.88 -25.26 -15.24
N ALA A 277 1.35 -26.46 -14.96
CA ALA A 277 1.44 -27.63 -15.83
C ALA A 277 0.72 -27.37 -17.17
N PRO A 278 1.05 -28.08 -18.26
CA PRO A 278 0.47 -27.81 -19.59
C PRO A 278 -1.06 -27.91 -19.60
N LYS A 279 -1.61 -28.88 -18.86
CA LYS A 279 -3.06 -29.07 -18.73
C LYS A 279 -3.75 -27.86 -18.08
N GLU A 280 -3.09 -27.23 -17.11
CA GLU A 280 -3.61 -26.06 -16.40
C GLU A 280 -3.58 -24.80 -17.28
N ILE A 281 -2.55 -24.67 -18.12
CA ILE A 281 -2.45 -23.61 -19.14
C ILE A 281 -3.55 -23.80 -20.19
N ALA A 282 -3.67 -25.01 -20.75
CA ALA A 282 -4.68 -25.34 -21.75
C ALA A 282 -6.11 -25.08 -21.25
N SER A 283 -6.40 -25.44 -20.00
CA SER A 283 -7.71 -25.18 -19.36
C SER A 283 -8.02 -23.68 -19.33
N ARG A 284 -7.05 -22.83 -18.95
CA ARG A 284 -7.23 -21.38 -18.89
C ARG A 284 -7.45 -20.76 -20.27
N LEU A 285 -6.65 -21.17 -21.25
CA LEU A 285 -6.82 -20.74 -22.65
C LEU A 285 -8.21 -21.09 -23.19
N HIS A 286 -8.70 -22.29 -22.87
CA HIS A 286 -10.01 -22.75 -23.29
C HIS A 286 -11.14 -21.96 -22.61
N ILE A 287 -11.11 -21.82 -21.28
CA ILE A 287 -12.13 -21.09 -20.51
C ILE A 287 -12.19 -19.62 -20.93
N SER A 288 -11.02 -18.99 -21.13
CA SER A 288 -10.96 -17.59 -21.54
C SER A 288 -11.26 -17.36 -23.01
N LYS A 289 -11.35 -18.44 -23.82
CA LYS A 289 -11.44 -18.38 -25.29
C LYS A 289 -10.33 -17.51 -25.87
N ALA A 290 -9.10 -17.69 -25.39
CA ALA A 290 -7.96 -16.92 -25.84
C ALA A 290 -7.76 -17.11 -27.36
N LYS A 291 -7.55 -15.99 -28.07
CA LYS A 291 -7.29 -15.98 -29.52
C LYS A 291 -5.80 -15.92 -29.86
N GLY A 292 -4.98 -15.52 -28.90
CA GLY A 292 -3.53 -15.47 -29.03
C GLY A 292 -2.87 -15.70 -27.67
N ILE A 293 -1.58 -16.04 -27.70
CA ILE A 293 -0.76 -16.23 -26.51
C ILE A 293 0.64 -15.65 -26.75
N PHE A 294 1.15 -14.90 -25.79
CA PHE A 294 2.56 -14.60 -25.65
C PHE A 294 3.20 -15.59 -24.70
N THR A 295 4.30 -16.19 -25.13
CA THR A 295 5.07 -17.16 -24.36
C THR A 295 6.56 -17.07 -24.73
N GLN A 296 7.39 -17.94 -24.16
CA GLN A 296 8.84 -17.96 -24.36
C GLN A 296 9.36 -19.39 -24.37
N ASP A 297 10.52 -19.65 -24.97
CA ASP A 297 11.03 -21.03 -25.12
C ASP A 297 11.41 -21.69 -23.78
N PHE A 298 11.89 -20.90 -22.81
CA PHE A 298 12.38 -21.41 -21.53
C PHE A 298 12.21 -20.39 -20.40
N ILE A 299 12.04 -20.88 -19.17
CA ILE A 299 12.18 -20.11 -17.94
C ILE A 299 13.60 -20.29 -17.40
N GLN A 300 14.23 -19.18 -16.98
CA GLN A 300 15.42 -19.22 -16.13
C GLN A 300 15.03 -19.01 -14.68
N ARG A 301 15.43 -19.93 -13.79
CA ARG A 301 15.20 -19.81 -12.34
C ARG A 301 16.24 -20.58 -11.55
N GLY A 302 16.85 -19.93 -10.56
CA GLY A 302 17.87 -20.57 -9.70
C GLY A 302 19.06 -21.12 -10.49
N GLY A 303 19.47 -20.40 -11.54
CA GLY A 303 20.58 -20.81 -12.43
C GLY A 303 20.26 -21.99 -13.38
N ARG A 304 19.01 -22.47 -13.42
CA ARG A 304 18.57 -23.55 -14.31
C ARG A 304 17.66 -23.04 -15.42
N LYS A 305 17.69 -23.71 -16.57
CA LYS A 305 16.76 -23.50 -17.68
C LYS A 305 15.71 -24.59 -17.69
N PHE A 306 14.45 -24.21 -17.73
CA PHE A 306 13.29 -25.10 -17.82
C PHE A 306 12.56 -24.79 -19.13
N PRO A 307 12.37 -25.76 -20.04
CA PRO A 307 11.55 -25.57 -21.23
C PRO A 307 10.13 -25.17 -20.82
N LEU A 308 9.58 -24.15 -21.47
CA LEU A 308 8.18 -23.78 -21.31
C LEU A 308 7.40 -24.38 -22.49
N TYR A 309 7.23 -25.70 -22.39
CA TYR A 309 6.46 -26.61 -23.27
C TYR A 309 6.86 -26.65 -24.74
#